data_AF-A0A936LLH5-F1
#
_entry.id   AF-A0A936LLH5-F1
#
_cell.length_a   1.000
_cell.length_b   1.000
_cell.length_c   1.000
_cell.angle_alpha   90.00
_cell.angle_beta   90.00
_cell.angle_gamma   90.00
#
_symmetry.space_group_name_H-M   'P 1'
#
loop_
_entity.id
_entity.type
_entity.pdbx_description
1 polymer ?
#
loop_
_entity_poly.entity_id
_entity_poly.type
_entity_poly.pdbx_seq_one_letter_code
_entity_poly.pdbx_strand_id
1 'polypeptide(L)'
;MDLKTYELLRPSEVREPDLPEAASPLAPSVGEYLSAGYHTGAGSWLGLHSQAELQGEFAPKKFVRRVVRQEEAKQMRRFYRGALDAPVDDKYHRIRSMTPIKDTEYLNAAFLRLDNTSEPLRMTDPDGALMIYTSEPGLKGRLMVARVDTTGTIIWQVDTGIDRFKLSQILPGENSFAFVGTRPAIPDKLSEPLLVIVENSTGKVATHSLWQ
;
A
#
# COMPACT_ATOMS: atom_id res chain seq x y z
N MET A 1 -21.56 -33.80 6.32
CA MET A 1 -22.34 -34.51 7.35
C MET A 1 -22.71 -33.48 8.38
N ASP A 2 -24.00 -33.24 8.60
CA ASP A 2 -24.46 -32.33 9.66
C ASP A 2 -24.30 -33.05 10.99
N LEU A 3 -23.45 -32.52 11.89
CA LEU A 3 -23.11 -33.16 13.16
C LEU A 3 -24.23 -33.06 14.21
N LYS A 4 -25.31 -32.31 13.95
CA LYS A 4 -26.49 -32.27 14.82
C LYS A 4 -27.54 -33.31 14.44
N THR A 5 -27.65 -33.62 13.15
CA THR A 5 -28.70 -34.51 12.61
C THR A 5 -28.14 -35.84 12.12
N TYR A 6 -26.81 -35.96 11.99
CA TYR A 6 -26.08 -37.13 11.48
C TYR A 6 -26.48 -37.54 10.05
N GLU A 7 -27.07 -36.63 9.28
CA GLU A 7 -27.39 -36.84 7.87
C GLU A 7 -26.24 -36.40 6.93
N LEU A 8 -26.14 -37.08 5.79
CA LEU A 8 -25.23 -36.71 4.70
C LEU A 8 -25.79 -35.47 3.98
N LEU A 9 -24.99 -34.39 3.97
CA LEU A 9 -25.36 -33.13 3.29
C LEU A 9 -25.46 -33.36 1.78
N ARG A 10 -26.37 -32.63 1.12
CA ARG A 10 -26.47 -32.66 -0.34
C ARG A 10 -25.24 -31.99 -0.96
N PRO A 11 -24.79 -32.38 -2.17
CA PRO A 11 -23.61 -31.80 -2.82
C PRO A 11 -23.66 -30.26 -2.92
N SER A 12 -24.85 -29.67 -3.08
CA SER A 12 -25.06 -28.21 -3.16
C SER A 12 -24.94 -27.47 -1.83
N GLU A 13 -24.87 -28.18 -0.70
CA GLU A 13 -24.81 -27.63 0.66
C GLU A 13 -23.39 -27.75 1.25
N VAL A 14 -22.46 -28.33 0.50
CA VAL A 14 -21.04 -28.33 0.84
C VAL A 14 -20.49 -26.94 0.52
N ARG A 15 -20.40 -26.08 1.54
CA ARG A 15 -19.50 -24.92 1.45
C ARG A 15 -18.09 -25.49 1.28
N GLU A 16 -17.44 -25.16 0.16
CA GLU A 16 -15.99 -25.36 0.08
C GLU A 16 -15.38 -24.70 1.31
N PRO A 17 -14.57 -25.43 2.10
CA PRO A 17 -13.87 -24.81 3.21
C PRO A 17 -13.04 -23.67 2.62
N ASP A 18 -13.25 -22.47 3.15
CA ASP A 18 -12.40 -21.30 2.90
C ASP A 18 -11.05 -21.62 3.56
N LEU A 19 -10.27 -22.46 2.89
CA LEU A 19 -8.95 -22.84 3.32
C LEU A 19 -8.10 -21.60 3.13
N PRO A 20 -7.52 -21.02 4.21
CA PRO A 20 -6.55 -19.96 4.04
C PRO A 20 -5.47 -20.47 3.10
N GLU A 21 -5.27 -19.75 2.01
CA GLU A 21 -4.20 -20.02 1.06
C GLU A 21 -2.90 -20.13 1.86
N ALA A 22 -2.19 -21.26 1.72
CA ALA A 22 -1.01 -21.54 2.52
C ALA A 22 0.04 -20.48 2.21
N ALA A 23 0.09 -19.42 3.03
CA ALA A 23 1.15 -18.44 2.98
C ALA A 23 2.45 -19.18 3.26
N SER A 24 3.27 -19.35 2.22
CA SER A 24 4.61 -19.89 2.39
C SER A 24 5.34 -19.00 3.42
N PRO A 25 5.92 -19.57 4.48
CA PRO A 25 6.49 -18.81 5.61
C PRO A 25 7.74 -17.98 5.24
N LEU A 26 8.04 -17.83 3.94
CA LEU A 26 9.26 -17.23 3.40
C LEU A 26 9.02 -16.18 2.31
N ALA A 27 7.79 -15.98 1.84
CA ALA A 27 7.51 -14.93 0.87
C ALA A 27 7.19 -13.62 1.61
N PRO A 28 7.96 -12.53 1.40
CA PRO A 28 7.68 -11.26 2.03
C PRO A 28 6.28 -10.78 1.66
N SER A 29 5.50 -10.37 2.66
CA SER A 29 4.15 -9.88 2.44
C SER A 29 4.17 -8.52 1.73
N VAL A 30 3.16 -8.22 0.90
CA VAL A 30 3.01 -6.91 0.24
C VAL A 30 3.20 -5.76 1.24
N GLY A 31 2.59 -5.87 2.42
CA GLY A 31 2.70 -4.88 3.50
C GLY A 31 4.11 -4.63 4.05
N GLU A 32 5.10 -5.50 3.81
CA GLU A 32 6.50 -5.22 4.17
C GLU A 32 7.09 -4.07 3.35
N TYR A 33 6.58 -3.86 2.14
CA TYR A 33 7.03 -2.79 1.25
C TYR A 33 6.19 -1.52 1.35
N LEU A 34 5.24 -1.46 2.29
CA LEU A 34 4.34 -0.34 2.50
C LEU A 34 4.69 0.44 3.77
N SER A 35 4.77 1.77 3.63
CA SER A 35 5.00 2.70 4.73
C SER A 35 3.88 3.72 4.86
N ALA A 36 3.56 4.09 6.09
CA ALA A 36 2.55 5.11 6.38
C ALA A 36 3.07 6.54 6.14
N GLY A 37 4.40 6.72 6.16
CA GLY A 37 5.03 8.01 5.93
C GLY A 37 6.53 8.01 6.16
N TYR A 38 7.12 9.20 6.17
CA TYR A 38 8.57 9.40 6.31
C TYR A 38 8.93 10.81 6.77
N HIS A 39 10.17 10.96 7.23
CA HIS A 39 10.71 12.27 7.60
C HIS A 39 11.07 13.08 6.36
N THR A 40 10.52 14.30 6.27
CA THR A 40 10.89 15.27 5.22
C THR A 40 12.00 16.22 5.65
N GLY A 41 12.34 16.23 6.94
CA GLY A 41 13.42 17.03 7.51
C GLY A 41 13.43 16.95 9.04
N ALA A 42 14.29 17.74 9.68
CA ALA A 42 14.32 17.83 11.14
C ALA A 42 12.96 18.32 11.67
N GLY A 43 12.31 17.50 12.49
CA GLY A 43 11.00 17.84 13.08
C GLY A 43 9.82 17.84 12.10
N SER A 44 9.98 17.37 10.87
CA SER A 44 8.92 17.34 9.86
C SER A 44 8.71 15.93 9.31
N TRP A 45 7.45 15.55 9.18
CA TRP A 45 7.03 14.23 8.73
C TRP A 45 5.91 14.35 7.70
N LEU A 46 5.90 13.47 6.69
CA LEU A 46 4.86 13.37 5.68
C LEU A 46 4.22 12.00 5.77
N GLY A 47 2.89 11.95 5.87
CA GLY A 47 2.15 10.69 5.92
C GLY A 47 0.89 10.67 5.09
N LEU A 48 0.40 9.46 4.88
CA LEU A 48 -0.90 9.16 4.30
C LEU A 48 -1.77 8.56 5.39
N HIS A 49 -2.79 9.29 5.84
CA HIS A 49 -3.64 8.84 6.93
C HIS A 49 -5.12 8.99 6.67
N SER A 50 -5.88 8.05 7.22
CA SER A 50 -7.31 8.18 7.42
C SER A 50 -7.61 9.01 8.67
N GLN A 51 -8.85 9.46 8.80
CA GLN A 51 -9.29 10.17 10.00
C GLN A 51 -9.23 9.30 11.26
N ALA A 52 -9.48 7.99 11.12
CA ALA A 52 -9.43 7.05 12.24
C ALA A 52 -7.98 6.86 12.75
N GLU A 53 -7.02 6.72 11.82
CA GLU A 53 -5.59 6.59 12.14
C GLU A 53 -5.07 7.82 12.92
N LEU A 54 -5.55 9.03 12.59
CA LEU A 54 -5.20 10.28 13.30
C LEU A 54 -5.84 10.45 14.66
N GLN A 55 -6.98 9.83 14.89
CA GLN A 55 -7.61 9.81 16.21
C GLN A 55 -6.95 8.75 17.11
N GLY A 56 -6.30 7.75 16.52
CA GLY A 56 -5.61 6.67 17.19
C GLY A 56 -4.10 6.87 17.30
N GLU A 57 -3.36 6.17 16.44
CA GLU A 57 -1.90 6.03 16.55
C GLU A 57 -1.12 7.28 16.12
N PHE A 58 -1.70 8.12 15.25
CA PHE A 58 -1.08 9.36 14.77
C PHE A 58 -1.64 10.63 15.43
N ALA A 59 -2.36 10.49 16.55
CA ALA A 59 -2.87 11.63 17.30
C ALA A 59 -1.73 12.47 17.92
N PRO A 60 -1.94 13.78 18.17
CA PRO A 60 -1.01 14.57 18.95
C PRO A 60 -0.63 13.90 20.28
N LYS A 61 0.63 14.07 20.70
CA LYS A 61 1.28 13.42 21.85
C LYS A 61 1.57 11.92 21.70
N LYS A 62 1.12 11.26 20.61
CA LYS A 62 1.59 9.94 20.24
C LYS A 62 3.00 10.01 19.64
N PHE A 63 3.57 8.85 19.36
CA PHE A 63 4.93 8.74 18.85
C PHE A 63 4.92 8.13 17.46
N VAL A 64 5.72 8.72 16.58
CA VAL A 64 6.03 8.16 15.26
C VAL A 64 7.49 7.72 15.25
N ARG A 65 7.79 6.68 14.48
CA ARG A 65 9.15 6.26 14.18
C ARG A 65 9.56 6.75 12.81
N ARG A 66 10.86 6.67 12.54
CA ARG A 66 11.40 6.95 11.21
C ARG A 66 10.78 6.08 10.11
N VAL A 67 10.47 4.83 10.47
CA VAL A 67 9.86 3.83 9.60
C VAL A 67 8.62 3.28 10.28
N VAL A 68 7.47 3.41 9.63
CA VAL A 68 6.18 2.97 10.14
C VAL A 68 5.47 2.20 9.04
N ARG A 69 5.15 0.93 9.29
CA ARG A 69 4.39 0.10 8.35
C ARG A 69 3.01 0.71 8.12
N GLN A 70 2.54 0.69 6.89
CA GLN A 70 1.13 0.97 6.60
C GLN A 70 0.32 -0.31 6.66
N GLU A 71 -0.75 -0.32 7.44
CA GLU A 71 -1.72 -1.41 7.42
C GLU A 71 -2.56 -1.34 6.14
N GLU A 72 -2.79 -2.51 5.52
CA GLU A 72 -3.68 -2.62 4.37
C GLU A 72 -5.13 -2.62 4.84
N ALA A 73 -5.74 -1.44 4.81
CA ALA A 73 -7.12 -1.21 5.19
C ALA A 73 -7.84 -0.49 4.06
N LYS A 74 -9.07 -0.91 3.74
CA LYS A 74 -9.92 -0.30 2.69
C LYS A 74 -10.47 1.06 3.14
N GLN A 75 -9.57 2.01 3.40
CA GLN A 75 -9.87 3.33 3.95
C GLN A 75 -9.36 4.43 3.02
N MET A 76 -10.08 5.54 2.96
CA MET A 76 -9.59 6.76 2.33
C MET A 76 -8.49 7.37 3.19
N ARG A 77 -7.38 7.73 2.55
CA ARG A 77 -6.25 8.40 3.20
C ARG A 77 -5.92 9.68 2.45
N ARG A 78 -5.49 10.71 3.17
CA ARG A 78 -4.98 11.96 2.59
C ARG A 78 -3.60 12.30 3.13
N PHE A 79 -2.93 13.22 2.45
CA PHE A 79 -1.61 13.68 2.89
C PHE A 79 -1.71 14.56 4.13
N TYR A 80 -0.87 14.27 5.12
CA TYR A 80 -0.68 15.07 6.31
C TYR A 80 0.78 15.44 6.52
N ARG A 81 1.00 16.68 6.97
CA ARG A 81 2.26 17.16 7.49
C ARG A 81 2.26 17.06 9.00
N GLY A 82 3.15 16.23 9.53
CA GLY A 82 3.41 16.08 10.96
C GLY A 82 4.48 17.06 11.43
N ALA A 83 4.18 17.84 12.45
CA ALA A 83 5.20 18.56 13.23
C ALA A 83 5.63 17.68 14.40
N LEU A 84 6.94 17.44 14.51
CA LEU A 84 7.51 16.52 15.49
C LEU A 84 8.39 17.25 16.50
N ASP A 85 8.48 16.70 17.71
CA ASP A 85 9.52 17.06 18.67
C ASP A 85 10.88 16.43 18.31
N ALA A 86 11.92 16.86 19.01
CA ALA A 86 13.22 16.19 18.99
C ALA A 86 13.05 14.70 19.37
N PRO A 87 13.87 13.80 18.82
CA PRO A 87 13.74 12.37 19.07
C PRO A 87 13.99 12.05 20.56
N VAL A 88 13.24 11.06 21.05
CA VAL A 88 13.52 10.32 22.27
C VAL A 88 14.31 9.08 21.86
N ASP A 89 15.50 8.91 22.45
CA ASP A 89 16.44 7.81 22.21
C ASP A 89 16.76 7.56 20.73
N ASP A 90 16.86 8.64 19.94
CA ASP A 90 17.14 8.64 18.49
C ASP A 90 16.20 7.79 17.62
N LYS A 91 15.05 7.36 18.17
CA LYS A 91 14.14 6.40 17.50
C LYS A 91 12.71 6.88 17.40
N TYR A 92 12.23 7.60 18.41
CA TYR A 92 10.82 7.97 18.53
C TYR A 92 10.67 9.47 18.52
N HIS A 93 9.74 9.98 17.74
CA HIS A 93 9.41 11.39 17.72
C HIS A 93 7.99 11.60 18.23
N ARG A 94 7.83 12.45 19.23
CA ARG A 94 6.50 12.82 19.69
C ARG A 94 5.84 13.73 18.65
N ILE A 95 4.61 13.40 18.27
CA ILE A 95 3.78 14.15 17.33
C ILE A 95 3.23 15.38 18.06
N ARG A 96 3.54 16.59 17.58
CA ARG A 96 2.94 17.84 18.05
C ARG A 96 1.62 18.13 17.36
N SER A 97 1.58 17.95 16.05
CA SER A 97 0.38 18.14 15.23
C SER A 97 0.47 17.33 13.93
N MET A 98 -0.70 17.05 13.36
CA MET A 98 -0.86 16.53 12.00
C MET A 98 -1.80 17.47 11.26
N THR A 99 -1.32 18.12 10.20
CA THR A 99 -2.11 19.10 9.43
C THR A 99 -2.31 18.57 8.01
N PRO A 100 -3.56 18.51 7.50
CA PRO A 100 -3.78 18.08 6.12
C PRO A 100 -3.08 19.02 5.15
N ILE A 101 -2.48 18.46 4.09
CA ILE A 101 -1.79 19.25 3.06
C ILE A 101 -2.78 19.65 1.95
N LYS A 102 -3.64 18.71 1.56
CA LYS A 102 -4.71 18.86 0.56
C LYS A 102 -5.91 18.02 0.97
N ASP A 103 -7.05 18.32 0.37
CA ASP A 103 -8.29 17.58 0.59
C ASP A 103 -8.42 16.33 -0.30
N THR A 104 -7.50 16.12 -1.24
CA THR A 104 -7.51 14.93 -2.09
C THR A 104 -7.26 13.67 -1.28
N GLU A 105 -8.16 12.70 -1.46
CA GLU A 105 -8.10 11.40 -0.81
C GLU A 105 -7.75 10.29 -1.80
N TYR A 106 -7.08 9.27 -1.29
CA TYR A 106 -6.62 8.10 -2.03
C TYR A 106 -6.98 6.84 -1.25
N LEU A 107 -7.64 5.89 -1.92
CA LEU A 107 -8.11 4.66 -1.28
C LEU A 107 -6.95 3.69 -1.03
N ASN A 108 -6.81 3.23 0.22
CA ASN A 108 -5.76 2.30 0.68
C ASN A 108 -4.35 2.72 0.24
N ALA A 109 -4.07 4.03 0.35
CA ALA A 109 -2.80 4.58 -0.08
C ALA A 109 -1.66 4.24 0.90
N ALA A 110 -0.45 4.10 0.37
CA ALA A 110 0.76 3.88 1.14
C ALA A 110 1.98 4.32 0.34
N PHE A 111 3.08 4.68 1.02
CA PHE A 111 4.37 4.89 0.36
C PHE A 111 5.10 3.57 0.13
N LEU A 112 5.87 3.47 -0.95
CA LEU A 112 6.71 2.31 -1.26
C LEU A 112 8.10 2.46 -0.64
N ARG A 113 8.63 1.35 -0.12
CA ARG A 113 9.99 1.23 0.45
C ARG A 113 10.67 -0.05 -0.02
N LEU A 114 12.00 -0.08 0.09
CA LEU A 114 12.80 -1.21 -0.39
C LEU A 114 12.68 -2.47 0.48
N ASP A 115 12.42 -2.30 1.78
CA ASP A 115 12.23 -3.41 2.73
C ASP A 115 11.53 -2.90 4.00
N ASN A 116 11.31 -3.79 4.97
CA ASN A 116 10.55 -3.47 6.18
C ASN A 116 11.28 -2.56 7.20
N THR A 117 12.58 -2.30 7.01
CA THR A 117 13.44 -1.44 7.83
C THR A 117 13.83 -0.14 7.13
N SER A 118 13.64 -0.06 5.82
CA SER A 118 13.95 1.11 5.01
C SER A 118 12.88 2.20 5.10
N GLU A 119 13.31 3.46 4.98
CA GLU A 119 12.41 4.57 4.69
C GLU A 119 11.78 4.40 3.30
N PRO A 120 10.63 5.04 3.04
CA PRO A 120 10.12 5.25 1.69
C PRO A 120 11.20 5.64 0.68
N LEU A 121 11.14 5.05 -0.50
CA LEU A 121 12.08 5.39 -1.56
C LEU A 121 11.85 6.84 -1.99
N ARG A 122 12.87 7.68 -1.75
CA ARG A 122 12.90 9.10 -2.09
C ARG A 122 13.73 9.34 -3.33
N MET A 123 13.36 10.37 -4.07
CA MET A 123 14.03 10.78 -5.30
C MET A 123 14.25 12.28 -5.23
N THR A 124 15.38 12.79 -5.70
CA THR A 124 15.83 14.16 -5.40
C THR A 124 15.67 15.18 -6.54
N ASP A 125 15.13 14.79 -7.70
CA ASP A 125 14.89 15.69 -8.83
C ASP A 125 13.62 15.30 -9.59
N PRO A 126 12.47 15.96 -9.35
CA PRO A 126 12.16 16.79 -8.17
C PRO A 126 12.04 15.95 -6.86
N ASP A 127 12.18 16.57 -5.68
CA ASP A 127 12.00 15.83 -4.41
C ASP A 127 10.62 15.17 -4.31
N GLY A 128 10.60 13.89 -4.00
CA GLY A 128 9.36 13.13 -3.89
C GLY A 128 9.56 11.69 -3.48
N ALA A 129 8.45 10.99 -3.26
CA ALA A 129 8.42 9.58 -2.91
C ALA A 129 7.41 8.81 -3.76
N LEU A 130 7.62 7.51 -3.88
CA LEU A 130 6.67 6.62 -4.54
C LEU A 130 5.52 6.27 -3.61
N MET A 131 4.32 6.25 -4.17
CA MET A 131 3.06 5.91 -3.52
C MET A 131 2.30 4.89 -4.36
N ILE A 132 1.62 3.96 -3.71
CA ILE A 132 0.55 3.18 -4.34
C ILE A 132 -0.79 3.55 -3.75
N TYR A 133 -1.86 3.37 -4.53
CA TYR A 133 -3.23 3.50 -4.07
C TYR A 133 -4.19 2.68 -4.95
N THR A 134 -5.45 2.61 -4.54
CA THR A 134 -6.52 1.92 -5.27
C THR A 134 -7.30 2.93 -6.11
N SER A 135 -7.48 2.65 -7.40
CA SER A 135 -8.15 3.60 -8.32
C SER A 135 -9.58 3.94 -7.94
N GLU A 136 -10.33 2.97 -7.43
CA GLU A 136 -11.74 3.10 -7.06
C GLU A 136 -12.14 2.06 -6.01
N PRO A 137 -13.18 2.32 -5.21
CA PRO A 137 -13.72 1.34 -4.28
C PRO A 137 -14.39 0.16 -5.00
N GLY A 138 -14.51 -0.97 -4.30
CA GLY A 138 -15.23 -2.14 -4.79
C GLY A 138 -14.33 -3.15 -5.52
N LEU A 139 -14.95 -3.99 -6.35
CA LEU A 139 -14.32 -5.17 -6.98
C LEU A 139 -13.49 -4.85 -8.24
N LYS A 140 -13.42 -3.57 -8.64
CA LYS A 140 -12.69 -3.12 -9.84
C LYS A 140 -11.49 -2.23 -9.50
N GLY A 141 -11.16 -2.11 -8.21
CA GLY A 141 -10.05 -1.30 -7.75
C GLY A 141 -8.72 -1.76 -8.34
N ARG A 142 -8.11 -0.93 -9.19
CA ARG A 142 -6.80 -1.20 -9.80
C ARG A 142 -5.69 -0.61 -8.96
N LEU A 143 -4.53 -1.27 -9.01
CA LEU A 143 -3.29 -0.78 -8.42
C LEU A 143 -2.77 0.39 -9.26
N MET A 144 -2.82 1.57 -8.64
CA MET A 144 -2.20 2.78 -9.13
C MET A 144 -0.84 2.95 -8.47
N VAL A 145 0.16 3.34 -9.26
CA VAL A 145 1.49 3.74 -8.77
C VAL A 145 1.71 5.20 -9.15
N ALA A 146 2.19 6.00 -8.21
CA ALA A 146 2.45 7.41 -8.43
C ALA A 146 3.75 7.84 -7.77
N ARG A 147 4.38 8.87 -8.33
CA ARG A 147 5.38 9.68 -7.63
C ARG A 147 4.72 10.95 -7.16
N VAL A 148 4.91 11.29 -5.90
CA VAL A 148 4.34 12.48 -5.27
C VAL A 148 5.42 13.34 -4.64
N ASP A 149 5.27 14.66 -4.73
CA ASP A 149 6.16 15.60 -4.05
C ASP A 149 5.78 15.75 -2.56
N THR A 150 6.57 16.55 -1.82
CA THR A 150 6.32 16.81 -0.39
C THR A 150 5.11 17.70 -0.10
N THR A 151 4.44 18.21 -1.14
CA THR A 151 3.18 18.96 -1.07
C THR A 151 1.97 18.08 -1.41
N GLY A 152 2.18 16.78 -1.66
CA GLY A 152 1.13 15.86 -2.09
C GLY A 152 0.65 16.12 -3.52
N THR A 153 1.46 16.78 -4.35
CA THR A 153 1.21 16.89 -5.79
C THR A 153 1.74 15.65 -6.50
N ILE A 154 0.93 15.06 -7.38
CA ILE A 154 1.35 13.96 -8.24
C ILE A 154 2.29 14.51 -9.33
N ILE A 155 3.51 13.99 -9.38
CA ILE A 155 4.50 14.28 -10.42
C ILE A 155 4.19 13.42 -11.65
N TRP A 156 3.94 12.13 -11.44
CA TRP A 156 3.43 11.20 -12.44
C TRP A 156 2.62 10.10 -11.75
N GLN A 157 1.71 9.49 -12.50
CA GLN A 157 0.99 8.30 -12.06
C GLN A 157 0.71 7.35 -13.22
N VAL A 158 0.62 6.06 -12.91
CA VAL A 158 0.28 5.01 -13.86
C VAL A 158 -0.67 4.00 -13.25
N ASP A 159 -1.51 3.46 -14.12
CA ASP A 159 -2.37 2.33 -13.84
C ASP A 159 -1.66 1.05 -14.29
N THR A 160 -1.45 0.12 -13.37
CA THR A 160 -0.76 -1.13 -13.65
C THR A 160 -1.66 -2.16 -14.35
N GLY A 161 -2.98 -1.96 -14.32
CA GLY A 161 -3.97 -2.94 -14.76
C GLY A 161 -4.12 -4.16 -13.82
N ILE A 162 -3.33 -4.24 -12.75
CA ILE A 162 -3.46 -5.24 -11.68
C ILE A 162 -4.63 -4.84 -10.78
N ASP A 163 -5.46 -5.81 -10.40
CA ASP A 163 -6.42 -5.66 -9.31
C ASP A 163 -5.65 -5.47 -7.99
N ARG A 164 -5.87 -4.35 -7.32
CA ARG A 164 -5.14 -3.99 -6.10
C ARG A 164 -5.28 -5.01 -4.98
N PHE A 165 -6.39 -5.74 -4.93
CA PHE A 165 -6.66 -6.77 -3.92
C PHE A 165 -6.20 -8.17 -4.37
N LYS A 166 -5.64 -8.29 -5.58
CA LYS A 166 -4.94 -9.47 -6.09
C LYS A 166 -3.47 -9.18 -6.41
N LEU A 167 -2.92 -8.11 -5.86
CA LEU A 167 -1.47 -7.87 -5.79
C LEU A 167 -0.85 -8.93 -4.88
N SER A 168 -0.02 -9.81 -5.44
CA SER A 168 0.59 -10.91 -4.71
C SER A 168 2.02 -10.60 -4.28
N GLN A 169 2.77 -9.83 -5.08
CA GLN A 169 4.16 -9.48 -4.75
C GLN A 169 4.52 -8.07 -5.19
N ILE A 170 5.42 -7.46 -4.42
CA ILE A 170 6.16 -6.25 -4.78
C ILE A 170 7.64 -6.64 -4.82
N LEU A 171 8.30 -6.36 -5.94
CA LEU A 171 9.73 -6.55 -6.14
C LEU A 171 10.39 -5.17 -6.16
N PRO A 172 10.94 -4.71 -5.03
CA PRO A 172 11.53 -3.38 -4.94
C PRO A 172 12.85 -3.30 -5.71
N GLY A 173 13.13 -2.12 -6.25
CA GLY A 173 14.40 -1.79 -6.85
C GLY A 173 14.62 -0.27 -6.83
N GLU A 174 15.88 0.15 -6.75
CA GLU A 174 16.25 1.56 -6.66
C GLU A 174 15.78 2.37 -7.89
N ASN A 175 15.87 1.77 -9.07
CA ASN A 175 15.48 2.40 -10.34
C ASN A 175 14.07 2.03 -10.82
N SER A 176 13.56 0.88 -10.39
CA SER A 176 12.24 0.38 -10.79
C SER A 176 11.62 -0.52 -9.74
N PHE A 177 10.31 -0.44 -9.58
CA PHE A 177 9.53 -1.44 -8.84
C PHE A 177 8.82 -2.36 -9.82
N ALA A 178 8.80 -3.66 -9.50
CA ALA A 178 7.94 -4.61 -10.18
C ALA A 178 6.77 -5.05 -9.29
N PHE A 179 5.62 -5.28 -9.90
CA PHE A 179 4.39 -5.69 -9.24
C PHE A 179 3.87 -6.94 -9.92
N VAL A 180 3.56 -7.95 -9.12
CA VAL A 180 2.97 -9.21 -9.59
C VAL A 180 1.56 -9.34 -9.05
N GLY A 181 0.60 -9.58 -9.92
CA GLY A 181 -0.78 -9.78 -9.53
C GLY A 181 -1.64 -10.17 -10.74
N THR A 182 -2.95 -10.15 -10.59
CA THR A 182 -3.87 -10.47 -11.69
C THR A 182 -4.72 -9.29 -12.11
N ARG A 183 -5.23 -9.30 -13.34
CA ARG A 183 -6.25 -8.33 -13.76
C ARG A 183 -7.55 -8.50 -12.97
N PRO A 184 -8.35 -7.41 -12.81
CA PRO A 184 -9.70 -7.51 -12.27
C PRO A 184 -10.51 -8.59 -12.99
N ALA A 185 -11.27 -9.37 -12.23
CA ALA A 185 -12.05 -10.47 -12.78
C ALA A 185 -13.09 -9.95 -13.79
N ILE A 186 -13.19 -10.66 -14.91
CA ILE A 186 -14.26 -10.50 -15.89
C ILE A 186 -15.12 -11.75 -15.80
N PRO A 187 -16.46 -11.64 -15.68
CA PRO A 187 -17.34 -12.80 -15.68
C PRO A 187 -17.02 -13.77 -16.81
N ASP A 188 -17.02 -15.06 -16.50
CA ASP A 188 -16.74 -16.17 -17.43
C ASP A 188 -15.34 -16.14 -18.08
N LYS A 189 -14.37 -15.43 -17.49
CA LYS A 189 -12.97 -15.40 -17.94
C LYS A 189 -12.00 -15.61 -16.78
N LEU A 190 -10.92 -16.32 -17.07
CA LEU A 190 -9.79 -16.43 -16.16
C LEU A 190 -9.05 -15.09 -16.09
N SER A 191 -8.75 -14.61 -14.88
CA SER A 191 -7.94 -13.41 -14.69
C SER A 191 -6.50 -13.64 -15.15
N GLU A 192 -6.01 -12.76 -16.01
CA GLU A 192 -4.64 -12.80 -16.51
C GLU A 192 -3.64 -12.38 -15.41
N PRO A 193 -2.63 -13.21 -15.10
CA PRO A 193 -1.52 -12.83 -14.24
C PRO A 193 -0.52 -11.95 -14.99
N LEU A 194 -0.11 -10.87 -14.34
CA LEU A 194 0.76 -9.84 -14.89
C LEU A 194 2.01 -9.67 -14.02
N LEU A 195 3.13 -9.41 -14.69
CA LEU A 195 4.29 -8.72 -14.14
C LEU A 195 4.32 -7.31 -14.74
N VAL A 196 4.27 -6.30 -13.89
CA VAL A 196 4.32 -4.89 -14.29
C VAL A 196 5.53 -4.23 -13.68
N ILE A 197 6.44 -3.72 -14.51
CA ILE A 197 7.64 -3.00 -14.10
C ILE A 197 7.40 -1.51 -14.33
N VAL A 198 7.61 -0.71 -13.29
CA VAL A 198 7.47 0.76 -13.33
C VAL A 198 8.83 1.39 -13.06
N GLU A 199 9.31 2.22 -13.99
CA GLU A 199 10.51 3.04 -13.80
C GLU A 199 10.21 4.16 -12.79
N ASN A 200 10.97 4.22 -11.70
CA ASN A 200 10.69 5.12 -10.58
C ASN A 200 10.80 6.59 -10.98
N SER A 201 11.76 6.94 -11.84
CA SER A 201 12.01 8.33 -12.28
C SER A 201 10.87 8.91 -13.09
N THR A 202 10.39 8.16 -14.08
CA THR A 202 9.49 8.64 -15.15
C THR A 202 8.07 8.09 -15.09
N GLY A 203 7.86 7.00 -14.37
CA GLY A 203 6.62 6.23 -14.42
C GLY A 203 6.46 5.38 -15.67
N LYS A 204 7.48 5.22 -16.53
CA LYS A 204 7.38 4.33 -17.70
C LYS A 204 7.07 2.89 -17.27
N VAL A 205 6.19 2.25 -18.03
CA VAL A 205 5.66 0.91 -17.70
C VAL A 205 6.05 -0.11 -18.75
N ALA A 206 6.50 -1.28 -18.30
CA ALA A 206 6.54 -2.50 -19.09
C ALA A 206 5.61 -3.54 -18.45
N THR A 207 4.73 -4.14 -19.25
CA THR A 207 3.76 -5.14 -18.79
C THR A 207 4.00 -6.45 -19.52
N HIS A 208 4.11 -7.54 -18.75
CA HIS A 208 4.30 -8.88 -19.26
C HIS A 208 3.18 -9.79 -18.73
N SER A 209 2.58 -10.57 -19.62
CA SER A 209 1.70 -11.67 -19.23
C SER A 209 2.53 -12.81 -18.65
N LEU A 210 2.02 -13.47 -17.61
CA LEU A 210 2.65 -14.64 -17.01
C LEU A 210 1.97 -15.95 -17.42
N TRP A 211 0.99 -15.91 -18.33
CA TRP A 211 0.54 -17.10 -19.03
C TRP A 211 1.64 -17.58 -19.98
N GLN A 212 2.06 -18.84 -19.81
CA GLN A 212 2.94 -19.57 -20.72
C GLN A 212 2.21 -20.78 -21.28
#